data_AF-A0A151R9D6-F1
#
_entry.id   AF-A0A151R9D6-F1
#
_cell.length_a   1.000
_cell.length_b   1.000
_cell.length_c   1.000
_cell.angle_alpha   90.00
_cell.angle_beta   90.00
_cell.angle_gamma   90.00
#
_symmetry.space_group_name_H-M   'P 1'
#
loop_
_entity.id
_entity.type
_entity.pdbx_description
1 polymer ?
#
loop_
_entity_poly.entity_id
_entity_poly.type
_entity_poly.pdbx_seq_one_letter_code
_entity_poly.pdbx_strand_id
1 'polypeptide(L)'
;MECLTKKPNHDDDGHSSTTKPSLTDNDGKDEDATTHSWLKKVVLPTFEGSDPLGWLARAEKFFEVHQVKSSERLRVAFISMEGKACQWFQYWRNQAKHPSWEDFT
;
A
#
# COMPACT_ATOMS: atom_id res chain seq x y z
N MET A 1 -23.19 29.29 -45.48
CA MET A 1 -21.97 28.55 -45.87
C MET A 1 -22.36 27.10 -45.99
N GLU A 2 -22.70 26.68 -47.20
CA GLU A 2 -22.93 25.28 -47.55
C GLU A 2 -21.60 24.66 -48.01
N CYS A 3 -21.45 23.33 -47.87
CA CYS A 3 -21.02 22.38 -48.91
C CYS A 3 -20.42 21.08 -48.32
N LEU A 4 -21.30 20.10 -48.16
CA LEU A 4 -21.24 18.71 -48.65
C LEU A 4 -19.94 18.12 -49.28
N THR A 5 -19.64 16.87 -48.88
CA THR A 5 -19.22 15.66 -49.66
C THR A 5 -17.80 15.05 -49.57
N LYS A 6 -17.83 13.73 -49.30
CA LYS A 6 -17.14 12.57 -49.95
C LYS A 6 -15.79 12.01 -49.44
N LYS A 7 -15.81 10.67 -49.28
CA LYS A 7 -14.77 9.65 -48.97
C LYS A 7 -13.93 9.28 -50.26
N PRO A 8 -13.18 8.14 -50.38
CA PRO A 8 -12.14 7.40 -49.59
C PRO A 8 -10.90 6.90 -50.43
N ASN A 9 -9.97 6.16 -49.77
CA ASN A 9 -8.94 5.17 -50.27
C ASN A 9 -7.78 5.72 -51.13
N HIS A 10 -6.57 5.15 -51.30
CA HIS A 10 -5.93 3.81 -51.26
C HIS A 10 -4.39 4.11 -51.35
N ASP A 11 -3.43 3.47 -50.65
CA ASP A 11 -2.57 2.34 -51.07
C ASP A 11 -1.24 2.43 -50.28
N ASP A 12 -0.72 1.32 -49.75
CA ASP A 12 0.66 0.82 -50.02
C ASP A 12 0.91 -0.50 -49.26
N ASP A 13 1.21 -1.53 -50.05
CA ASP A 13 1.57 -2.90 -49.68
C ASP A 13 3.09 -3.03 -49.45
N GLY A 14 3.55 -3.91 -48.54
CA GLY A 14 4.97 -4.25 -48.52
C GLY A 14 5.44 -5.22 -47.43
N HIS A 15 5.59 -6.49 -47.80
CA HIS A 15 6.02 -7.64 -46.99
C HIS A 15 7.35 -7.51 -46.23
N SER A 16 7.47 -8.22 -45.09
CA SER A 16 8.70 -8.98 -44.78
C SER A 16 8.43 -10.19 -43.87
N SER A 17 8.81 -11.36 -44.36
CA SER A 17 8.80 -12.65 -43.65
C SER A 17 10.06 -12.84 -42.79
N THR A 18 9.99 -13.81 -41.87
CA THR A 18 11.04 -14.43 -41.01
C THR A 18 11.31 -13.68 -39.69
N THR A 19 11.26 -14.29 -38.49
CA THR A 19 11.92 -15.54 -38.07
C THR A 19 11.42 -16.04 -36.69
N LYS A 20 11.09 -17.35 -36.61
CA LYS A 20 11.03 -18.33 -35.49
C LYS A 20 10.33 -18.03 -34.14
N PRO A 21 9.51 -18.99 -33.63
CA PRO A 21 9.21 -19.12 -32.21
C PRO A 21 10.35 -19.89 -31.51
N SER A 22 10.97 -19.30 -30.49
CA SER A 22 11.88 -20.03 -29.59
C SER A 22 11.13 -20.39 -28.32
N LEU A 23 10.91 -21.69 -28.14
CA LEU A 23 10.52 -22.31 -26.89
C LEU A 23 11.70 -22.29 -25.93
N THR A 24 11.36 -22.02 -24.67
CA THR A 24 11.97 -22.49 -23.41
C THR A 24 13.47 -22.29 -23.21
N ASP A 25 13.81 -21.50 -22.18
CA ASP A 25 14.62 -22.03 -21.09
C ASP A 25 14.09 -21.48 -19.76
N ASN A 26 13.68 -22.43 -18.91
CA ASN A 26 13.46 -22.19 -17.50
C ASN A 26 14.85 -21.99 -16.87
N ASP A 27 15.12 -20.81 -16.33
CA ASP A 27 16.20 -20.63 -15.36
C ASP A 27 15.60 -19.94 -14.14
N GLY A 28 15.57 -20.69 -13.04
CA GLY A 28 14.81 -20.36 -11.85
C GLY A 28 15.38 -19.19 -11.09
N LYS A 29 14.48 -18.48 -10.40
CA LYS A 29 14.82 -17.81 -9.14
C LYS A 29 13.59 -17.74 -8.25
N ASP A 30 13.26 -18.88 -7.65
CA ASP A 30 12.39 -18.95 -6.48
C ASP A 30 13.10 -18.29 -5.29
N GLU A 31 13.11 -16.95 -5.25
CA GLU A 31 13.77 -16.16 -4.20
C GLU A 31 12.81 -15.17 -3.49
N ASP A 32 11.51 -15.46 -3.45
CA ASP A 32 10.53 -14.53 -2.85
C ASP A 32 9.69 -15.11 -1.70
N ALA A 33 9.57 -16.44 -1.59
CA ALA A 33 8.58 -17.03 -0.68
C ALA A 33 8.97 -16.98 0.82
N THR A 34 10.26 -16.95 1.14
CA THR A 34 10.75 -17.11 2.54
C THR A 34 10.88 -15.78 3.26
N THR A 35 11.29 -14.72 2.56
CA THR A 35 11.53 -13.39 3.12
C THR A 35 10.23 -12.68 3.46
N HIS A 36 9.15 -12.89 2.70
CA HIS A 36 7.83 -12.27 2.95
C HIS A 36 6.95 -13.02 3.96
N SER A 37 7.26 -14.26 4.32
CA SER A 37 6.43 -15.09 5.19
C SER A 37 6.41 -14.61 6.64
N TRP A 38 7.56 -14.15 7.16
CA TRP A 38 7.65 -13.68 8.55
C TRP A 38 7.03 -12.29 8.75
N LEU A 39 7.06 -11.42 7.73
CA LEU A 39 6.41 -10.11 7.79
C LEU A 39 4.90 -10.26 8.07
N LYS A 40 4.25 -11.26 7.48
CA LYS A 40 2.82 -11.55 7.72
C LYS A 40 2.50 -11.95 9.17
N LYS A 41 3.51 -12.33 9.96
CA LYS A 41 3.36 -12.75 11.36
C LYS A 41 3.66 -11.62 12.34
N VAL A 42 4.22 -10.50 11.89
CA VAL A 42 4.43 -9.33 12.76
C VAL A 42 3.05 -8.70 13.01
N VAL A 43 2.75 -8.44 14.28
CA VAL A 43 1.50 -7.84 14.74
C VAL A 43 1.85 -6.60 15.57
N LEU A 44 1.05 -5.54 15.40
CA LEU A 44 1.19 -4.34 16.22
C LEU A 44 0.85 -4.67 17.68
N PRO A 45 1.77 -4.44 18.64
CA PRO A 45 1.51 -4.76 20.05
C PRO A 45 0.39 -3.89 20.63
N THR A 46 -0.34 -4.42 21.61
CA THR A 46 -1.33 -3.66 22.37
C THR A 46 -0.67 -2.50 23.14
N PHE A 47 -1.36 -1.36 23.21
CA PHE A 47 -0.99 -0.18 23.98
C PHE A 47 -2.01 0.10 25.08
N GLU A 48 -1.60 -0.07 26.33
CA GLU A 48 -2.41 0.27 27.51
C GLU A 48 -2.04 1.63 28.15
N GLY A 49 -1.12 2.37 27.52
CA GLY A 49 -0.63 3.66 28.02
C GLY A 49 0.77 3.63 28.62
N SER A 50 1.39 2.44 28.71
CA SER A 50 2.76 2.28 29.22
C SER A 50 3.78 2.43 28.10
N ASP A 51 4.87 3.17 28.35
CA ASP A 51 5.94 3.43 27.37
C ASP A 51 5.44 3.92 26.00
N PRO A 52 4.85 5.12 25.93
CA PRO A 52 4.29 5.66 24.68
C PRO A 52 5.34 5.79 23.56
N LEU A 53 6.58 6.18 23.90
CA LEU A 53 7.65 6.34 22.91
C LEU A 53 8.10 5.00 22.33
N GLY A 54 8.33 3.99 23.18
CA GLY A 54 8.71 2.66 22.70
C GLY A 54 7.57 1.93 21.98
N TRP A 55 6.31 2.21 22.33
CA TRP A 55 5.17 1.75 21.55
C TRP A 55 5.10 2.44 20.19
N LEU A 56 5.26 3.75 20.14
CA LEU A 56 5.22 4.53 18.90
C LEU A 56 6.29 4.06 17.90
N ALA A 57 7.53 3.88 18.36
CA ALA A 57 8.62 3.37 17.50
C ALA A 57 8.31 1.99 16.91
N ARG A 58 7.67 1.10 17.69
CA ARG A 58 7.20 -0.20 17.20
C ARG A 58 6.06 -0.07 16.20
N ALA A 59 5.15 0.89 16.41
CA ALA A 59 4.06 1.17 15.49
C ALA A 59 4.57 1.71 14.15
N GLU A 60 5.52 2.65 14.16
CA GLU A 60 6.18 3.14 12.94
C GLU A 60 6.85 2.01 12.16
N LYS A 61 7.60 1.15 12.86
CA LYS A 61 8.25 0.01 12.20
C LYS A 61 7.23 -0.98 11.63
N PHE A 62 6.14 -1.24 12.35
CA PHE A 62 5.03 -2.05 11.85
C PHE A 62 4.45 -1.45 10.56
N PHE A 63 4.18 -0.14 10.52
CA PHE A 63 3.63 0.50 9.33
C PHE A 63 4.58 0.48 8.14
N GLU A 64 5.88 0.63 8.36
CA GLU A 64 6.91 0.51 7.33
C GLU A 64 6.94 -0.91 6.75
N VAL A 65 7.02 -1.92 7.62
CA VAL A 65 7.11 -3.35 7.23
C VAL A 65 5.85 -3.81 6.50
N HIS A 66 4.67 -3.38 6.95
CA HIS A 66 3.39 -3.76 6.37
C HIS A 66 2.89 -2.80 5.27
N GLN A 67 3.68 -1.77 4.92
CA GLN A 67 3.32 -0.74 3.92
C GLN A 67 1.95 -0.11 4.20
N VAL A 68 1.66 0.17 5.47
CA VAL A 68 0.39 0.79 5.89
C VAL A 68 0.37 2.24 5.45
N LYS A 69 -0.65 2.59 4.65
CA LYS A 69 -0.85 3.95 4.13
C LYS A 69 -1.06 4.93 5.27
N SER A 70 -0.57 6.16 5.13
CA SER A 70 -0.70 7.20 6.17
C SER A 70 -2.14 7.40 6.64
N SER A 71 -3.11 7.34 5.72
CA SER A 71 -4.55 7.46 6.03
C SER A 71 -5.12 6.30 6.86
N GLU A 72 -4.44 5.16 6.92
CA GLU A 72 -4.86 3.95 7.62
C GLU A 72 -4.13 3.77 8.96
N ARG A 73 -2.94 4.36 9.12
CA ARG A 73 -2.08 4.22 10.32
C ARG A 73 -2.83 4.54 11.61
N LEU A 74 -3.55 5.65 11.62
CA LEU A 74 -4.31 6.10 12.79
C LEU A 74 -5.42 5.10 13.18
N ARG A 75 -6.07 4.48 12.18
CA ARG A 75 -7.08 3.44 12.42
C ARG A 75 -6.46 2.17 12.99
N VAL A 76 -5.33 1.74 12.43
CA VAL A 76 -4.61 0.53 12.90
C VAL A 76 -4.10 0.74 14.33
N ALA A 77 -3.50 1.90 14.61
CA ALA A 77 -3.07 2.29 15.95
C ALA A 77 -4.22 2.25 16.96
N PHE A 78 -5.40 2.76 16.59
CA PHE A 78 -6.57 2.73 17.47
C PHE A 78 -7.01 1.30 17.85
N ILE A 79 -6.98 0.36 16.90
CA ILE A 79 -7.39 -1.04 17.14
C ILE A 79 -6.46 -1.73 18.14
N SER A 80 -5.18 -1.33 18.18
CA SER A 80 -4.22 -1.83 19.15
C SER A 80 -4.23 -1.10 20.50
N MET A 81 -5.12 -0.12 20.72
CA MET A 81 -5.20 0.57 22.02
C MET A 81 -6.24 -0.07 22.93
N GLU A 82 -5.85 -0.28 24.19
CA GLU A 82 -6.71 -0.86 25.22
C GLU A 82 -6.72 0.00 26.49
N GLY A 83 -7.68 -0.30 27.37
CA GLY A 83 -7.81 0.37 28.67
C GLY A 83 -7.88 1.90 28.58
N LYS A 84 -7.06 2.58 29.40
CA LYS A 84 -7.05 4.04 29.53
C LYS A 84 -6.55 4.74 28.26
N ALA A 85 -5.65 4.12 27.51
CA ALA A 85 -5.15 4.67 26.25
C ALA A 85 -6.26 4.77 25.20
N CYS A 86 -7.12 3.74 25.11
CA CYS A 86 -8.26 3.76 24.21
C CYS A 86 -9.24 4.90 24.53
N GLN A 87 -9.54 5.12 25.82
CA GLN A 87 -10.42 6.21 26.26
C GLN A 87 -9.84 7.59 25.92
N TRP A 88 -8.56 7.81 26.21
CA TRP A 88 -7.86 9.05 25.87
C TRP A 88 -7.87 9.30 24.35
N PHE A 89 -7.62 8.27 23.55
CA PHE A 89 -7.61 8.39 22.09
C PHE A 89 -8.99 8.79 21.55
N GLN A 90 -10.07 8.22 22.07
CA GLN A 90 -11.43 8.60 21.68
C GLN A 90 -11.72 10.07 22.00
N TYR A 91 -11.29 10.53 23.18
CA TYR A 91 -11.41 11.94 23.54
C TYR A 91 -10.63 12.84 22.58
N TRP A 92 -9.35 12.54 22.33
CA TRP A 92 -8.51 13.30 21.40
C TRP A 92 -9.10 13.35 19.99
N ARG A 93 -9.54 12.20 19.46
CA ARG A 93 -10.14 12.10 18.12
C ARG A 93 -11.41 12.93 17.99
N ASN A 94 -12.22 13.03 19.04
CA ASN A 94 -13.43 13.85 19.04
C ASN A 94 -13.14 15.36 19.06
N GLN A 95 -11.97 15.77 19.56
CA GLN A 95 -11.54 17.17 19.56
C GLN A 95 -10.82 17.56 18.25
N ALA A 96 -10.19 16.61 17.57
CA ALA A 96 -9.47 16.83 16.32
C ALA A 96 -10.42 17.03 15.13
N LYS A 97 -10.27 18.15 14.40
CA LYS A 97 -11.08 18.44 13.19
C LYS A 97 -10.73 17.55 12.00
N HIS A 98 -9.44 17.24 11.85
CA HIS A 98 -8.91 16.40 10.77
C HIS A 98 -7.84 15.47 11.35
N PRO A 99 -8.23 14.44 12.12
CA PRO A 99 -7.26 13.59 12.79
C PRO A 99 -6.40 12.83 11.77
N SER A 100 -5.10 13.07 11.80
CA SER A 100 -4.09 12.38 11.02
C SER A 100 -3.12 11.63 11.92
N TRP A 101 -2.29 10.76 11.34
CA TRP A 101 -1.21 10.13 12.11
C TRP A 101 -0.17 11.17 12.51
N GLU A 102 0.11 12.13 11.63
CA GLU A 102 1.07 13.21 11.88
C GLU A 102 0.64 14.13 13.02
N ASP A 103 -0.66 14.36 13.23
CA ASP A 103 -1.17 15.14 14.38
C ASP A 103 -1.17 14.34 15.68
N PHE A 104 -1.11 13.01 15.59
CA PHE A 104 -1.17 12.10 16.73
C PHE A 104 0.19 11.90 17.40
N THR A 105 1.28 11.96 16.61
CA THR A 105 2.65 11.67 17.03
C THR A 105 3.46 12.90 17.41
#